data_AF-A0A7C7ZW78-F1
#
_entry.id   AF-A0A7C7ZW78-F1
#
_cell.length_a   1.000
_cell.length_b   1.000
_cell.length_c   1.000
_cell.angle_alpha   90.00
_cell.angle_beta   90.00
_cell.angle_gamma   90.00
#
_symmetry.space_group_name_H-M   'P 1'
#
loop_
_entity.id
_entity.type
_entity.pdbx_description
1 polymer ?
#
loop_
_entity_poly.entity_id
_entity_poly.type
_entity_poly.pdbx_seq_one_letter_code
_entity_poly.pdbx_strand_id
1 'polypeptide(L)' 'MFMEVRKYVTIVEEIFSEGGRKLNSPGKRAAAVAVIRNPFAGEFVEDLTPLMDMG' A
#
# COMPACT_ATOMS: atom_id res chain seq x y z
N MET A 1 -2.25 -0.03 -21.02
CA MET A 1 -3.20 -0.94 -20.34
C MET A 1 -3.58 -0.26 -19.02
N PHE A 2 -4.88 -0.12 -18.71
CA PHE A 2 -5.29 0.60 -17.49
C PHE A 2 -5.15 -0.31 -16.27
N MET A 3 -4.63 0.23 -15.17
CA MET A 3 -4.54 -0.47 -13.89
C MET A 3 -5.96 -0.73 -13.36
N GLU A 4 -6.33 -2.01 -13.23
CA GLU A 4 -7.64 -2.41 -12.72
C GLU A 4 -7.59 -2.59 -11.19
N VAL A 5 -8.12 -1.60 -10.47
CA VAL A 5 -8.15 -1.62 -9.01
C VAL A 5 -9.41 -2.31 -8.49
N ARG A 6 -9.23 -3.38 -7.71
CA ARG A 6 -10.32 -4.08 -7.03
C ARG A 6 -10.79 -3.34 -5.78
N LYS A 7 -9.85 -2.83 -4.99
CA LYS A 7 -10.15 -2.06 -3.77
C LYS A 7 -8.97 -1.19 -3.35
N TYR A 8 -9.29 -0.14 -2.60
CA TYR A 8 -8.34 0.65 -1.84
C TYR A 8 -8.50 0.37 -0.35
N VAL A 9 -7.40 0.39 0.39
CA VAL A 9 -7.37 0.34 1.85
C VAL A 9 -6.50 1.48 2.34
N THR A 10 -7.06 2.30 3.22
CA THR A 10 -6.30 3.35 3.91
C THR A 10 -6.21 2.99 5.37
N ILE A 11 -4.99 3.02 5.89
CA ILE A 11 -4.70 2.81 7.31
C ILE A 11 -4.21 4.15 7.86
N VAL A 12 -4.81 4.60 8.95
CA VAL A 12 -4.34 5.75 9.72
C VAL A 12 -4.11 5.28 11.14
N GLU A 13 -2.87 5.43 11.61
CA GLU A 13 -2.46 5.11 12.98
C GLU A 13 -2.17 6.41 13.72
N GLU A 14 -2.77 6.56 14.90
CA GLU A 14 -2.46 7.62 15.84
C GLU A 14 -1.86 7.01 17.12
N ILE A 15 -0.58 7.30 17.36
CA ILE A 15 0.19 6.79 18.48
C ILE A 15 0.14 7.82 19.60
N PHE A 16 -0.56 7.52 20.70
CA PHE A 16 -0.69 8.42 21.85
C PHE A 16 0.41 8.24 22.90
N SER A 17 1.12 7.11 22.86
CA SER A 17 2.20 6.77 23.79
C SER A 17 3.21 5.82 23.15
N GLU A 18 4.49 6.04 23.41
CA GLU A 18 5.59 5.20 22.93
C GLU A 18 6.72 5.23 23.98
N GLY A 19 7.48 4.13 24.12
CA GLY A 19 8.59 4.07 25.09
C GLY A 19 8.18 4.31 26.55
N GLY A 20 6.95 3.95 26.93
CA GLY A 20 6.43 4.10 28.29
C GLY A 20 6.03 5.53 28.69
N ARG A 21 5.93 6.47 27.72
CA ARG A 21 5.52 7.86 27.99
C ARG A 21 4.40 8.29 27.05
N LYS A 22 3.51 9.15 27.56
CA LYS A 22 2.50 9.83 26.72
C LYS A 22 3.18 10.87 25.84
N LEU A 23 2.79 10.96 24.58
CA LEU A 23 3.28 11.99 23.67
C LEU A 23 2.51 13.30 23.87
N ASN A 24 3.20 14.44 23.73
CA ASN A 24 2.57 15.77 23.80
C ASN A 24 1.58 16.01 22.65
N SER A 25 1.80 15.31 21.52
CA SER A 25 0.86 15.23 20.41
C SER A 25 0.94 13.82 19.81
N PRO A 26 -0.17 13.25 19.31
CA PRO A 26 -0.14 11.89 18.77
C PRO A 26 0.77 11.83 17.54
N GLY A 27 1.69 10.86 17.53
CA GLY A 27 2.43 10.51 16.32
C GLY A 27 1.45 9.96 15.29
N LYS A 28 1.55 10.37 14.02
CA LYS A 28 0.62 9.91 12.98
C LYS A 28 1.38 9.16 11.90
N ARG A 29 0.88 7.99 11.53
CA ARG A 29 1.34 7.23 10.38
C ARG A 29 0.16 6.91 9.48
N ALA A 30 0.39 6.87 8.18
CA ALA A 30 -0.64 6.49 7.23
C ALA A 30 -0.07 5.59 6.14
N ALA A 31 -0.88 4.67 5.65
CA ALA A 31 -0.60 3.86 4.48
C ALA A 31 -1.80 3.89 3.54
N ALA A 32 -1.54 4.12 2.25
CA ALA A 32 -2.51 3.96 1.18
C ALA A 32 -2.15 2.73 0.37
N VAL A 33 -3.08 1.80 0.23
CA VAL A 33 -2.86 0.51 -0.40
C VAL A 33 -3.90 0.32 -1.50
N ALA A 34 -3.45 -0.05 -2.69
CA ALA A 34 -4.32 -0.50 -3.77
C ALA A 34 -4.16 -2.01 -3.96
N VAL A 35 -5.27 -2.71 -4.14
CA VAL A 35 -5.27 -4.11 -4.58
C VAL A 35 -5.67 -4.14 -6.04
N ILE A 36 -4.74 -4.53 -6.90
CA ILE A 36 -4.90 -4.52 -8.35
C ILE A 36 -5.00 -5.93 -8.91
N ARG A 37 -5.57 -6.06 -10.11
CA ARG A 37 -5.48 -7.29 -10.91
C ARG A 37 -4.02 -7.49 -11.35
N ASN A 38 -3.43 -8.64 -11.04
CA ASN A 38 -2.15 -9.04 -11.62
C ASN A 38 -2.38 -9.51 -13.08
N PRO A 39 -1.82 -8.83 -14.09
CA PRO A 39 -2.00 -9.22 -15.49
C PRO A 39 -1.30 -10.53 -15.86
N PHE A 40 -0.30 -10.97 -15.09
CA PHE A 40 0.52 -12.16 -15.37
C PHE A 40 0.22 -13.34 -14.43
N ALA A 41 -0.94 -13.34 -13.78
CA ALA A 41 -1.28 -14.39 -12.82
C ALA A 41 -1.38 -15.77 -13.50
N GLY A 42 -0.60 -16.73 -13.02
CA GLY A 42 -0.62 -18.12 -13.50
C GLY A 42 0.35 -18.42 -14.65
N GLU A 43 1.13 -17.45 -15.09
CA GLU A 43 2.08 -17.59 -16.20
C GLU A 43 3.47 -17.08 -15.81
N PHE A 44 4.51 -17.63 -16.44
CA PHE A 44 5.86 -17.08 -16.35
C PHE A 44 6.06 -16.05 -17.46
N VAL A 45 6.52 -14.86 -17.10
CA VAL A 45 6.74 -13.74 -18.03
C VAL A 45 8.11 -13.14 -17.72
N GLU A 46 8.95 -12.98 -18.74
CA GLU A 46 10.30 -12.42 -18.59
C GLU A 46 10.27 -10.89 -18.43
N ASP A 47 9.39 -10.21 -19.17
CA ASP A 47 9.26 -8.75 -19.14
C ASP A 47 8.18 -8.30 -18.16
N LEU A 48 8.63 -7.78 -17.01
CA LEU A 48 7.76 -7.22 -15.96
C LEU A 48 7.60 -5.70 -16.06
N THR A 49 8.16 -5.05 -17.10
CA THR A 49 8.03 -3.59 -17.31
C THR A 49 6.58 -3.11 -17.17
N PRO A 50 5.56 -3.81 -17.69
CA PRO A 50 4.17 -3.35 -17.53
C PRO A 50 3.69 -3.28 -16.08
N LEU A 51 4.22 -4.10 -15.16
CA LEU A 51 3.91 -4.02 -13.73
C LEU A 51 4.70 -2.90 -13.04
N MET A 52 5.93 -2.65 -13.49
CA MET A 52 6.78 -1.58 -12.94
C MET A 52 6.23 -0.20 -13.30
N ASP A 53 5.78 -0.01 -14.55
CA ASP A 53 5.18 1.25 -15.02
C ASP A 53 3.88 1.62 -14.28
N MET A 54 3.23 0.66 -13.61
CA MET A 54 2.02 0.92 -12.80
C MET A 54 2.32 1.41 -11.37
N GLY A 55 3.53 1.16 -10.83
CA GLY A 55 3.91 1.47 -9.45
C GLY A 55 4.60 2.82 -9.30
#